data_AF-A0A2M9T1V7-F1
#
_entry.id   AF-A0A2M9T1V7-F1
#
_cell.length_a   1.000
_cell.length_b   1.000
_cell.length_c   1.000
_cell.angle_alpha   90.00
_cell.angle_beta   90.00
_cell.angle_gamma   90.00
#
_symmetry.space_group_name_H-M   'P 1'
#
loop_
_entity.id
_entity.type
_entity.pdbx_description
1 polymer ?
#
loop_
_entity_poly.entity_id
_entity_poly.type
_entity_poly.pdbx_seq_one_letter_code
_entity_poly.pdbx_strand_id
1 'polypeptide(L)'
;MALAVRKQLLYELIDRLDETDHQTAYDFLMYLLDRSRKERMVWERIDETDEETLTEEERQQLQSDEGYITGGEAKREFGLQVDLP
;
A
#
# COMPACT_ATOMS: atom_id res chain seq x y z
N MET A 1 1.70 8.93 -14.93
CA MET A 1 2.50 8.13 -15.90
C MET A 1 3.95 8.23 -15.49
N ALA A 2 4.58 7.12 -15.08
CA ALA A 2 6.01 7.13 -14.73
C ALA A 2 6.82 7.21 -16.03
N LEU A 3 7.67 8.24 -16.15
CA LEU A 3 8.57 8.38 -17.28
C LEU A 3 9.64 7.30 -17.15
N ALA A 4 9.67 6.35 -18.08
CA ALA A 4 10.70 5.32 -18.11
C ALA A 4 12.05 5.98 -18.45
N VAL A 5 12.91 6.16 -17.44
CA VAL A 5 14.27 6.68 -17.63
C VAL A 5 15.12 5.59 -18.25
N ARG A 6 15.74 5.89 -19.41
CA ARG A 6 16.65 4.94 -20.07
C ARG A 6 17.95 4.85 -19.28
N LYS A 7 18.54 3.65 -19.19
CA LYS A 7 19.82 3.42 -18.48
C LYS A 7 20.93 4.37 -18.94
N GLN A 8 21.00 4.66 -20.24
CA GLN A 8 21.98 5.58 -20.82
C GLN A 8 21.94 6.97 -20.17
N LEU A 9 20.74 7.51 -19.94
CA LEU A 9 20.56 8.82 -19.32
C LEU A 9 21.00 8.84 -17.85
N LEU A 10 20.88 7.70 -17.15
CA LEU A 10 21.35 7.57 -15.78
C LEU A 10 22.88 7.58 -15.71
N TYR A 11 23.55 6.86 -16.63
CA TYR A 11 25.02 6.87 -16.72
C TYR A 11 25.54 8.27 -17.06
N GLU A 12 24.95 8.94 -18.06
CA GLU A 12 25.31 10.31 -18.41
C GLU A 12 25.11 11.31 -17.26
N LEU A 13 24.16 11.04 -16.36
CA LEU A 13 23.92 11.88 -15.19
C LEU A 13 24.98 11.65 -14.12
N ILE A 14 25.36 10.39 -13.89
CA ILE A 14 26.44 10.02 -12.97
C ILE A 14 27.77 10.60 -13.46
N ASP A 15 28.07 10.50 -14.76
CA ASP A 15 29.31 11.02 -15.36
C ASP A 15 29.45 12.55 -15.25
N ARG A 16 28.36 13.27 -15.00
CA ARG A 16 28.34 14.74 -14.82
C ARG A 16 28.42 15.19 -13.37
N LEU A 17 28.34 14.26 -12.42
CA LEU A 17 28.46 14.60 -11.00
C LEU A 17 29.90 14.98 -10.67
N ASP A 18 30.06 15.85 -9.68
CA ASP A 18 31.38 16.10 -9.10
C ASP A 18 31.84 14.87 -8.31
N GLU A 19 33.16 14.66 -8.21
CA GLU A 19 33.77 13.53 -7.49
C GLU A 19 33.21 13.37 -6.06
N THR A 20 32.90 14.50 -5.41
CA THR A 20 32.32 14.54 -4.05
C THR A 20 30.92 13.95 -3.97
N ASP A 21 30.16 14.05 -5.06
CA ASP A 21 28.74 13.69 -5.10
C ASP A 21 28.53 12.24 -5.57
N HIS A 22 29.56 11.62 -6.16
CA HIS A 22 29.52 10.22 -6.59
C HIS A 22 29.19 9.26 -5.43
N GLN A 23 29.77 9.49 -4.24
CA GLN A 23 29.49 8.67 -3.07
C GLN A 23 28.02 8.79 -2.64
N THR A 24 27.48 10.00 -2.62
CA THR A 24 26.06 10.23 -2.27
C THR A 24 25.12 9.60 -3.30
N ALA A 25 25.44 9.70 -4.59
CA ALA A 25 24.66 9.04 -5.64
C ALA A 25 24.70 7.51 -5.50
N TYR A 26 25.88 6.94 -5.21
CA TYR A 26 26.03 5.51 -4.95
C TYR A 26 25.18 5.06 -3.75
N ASP A 27 25.29 5.75 -2.61
CA ASP A 27 24.55 5.42 -1.40
C ASP A 27 23.03 5.47 -1.63
N PHE A 28 22.56 6.46 -2.39
CA PHE A 28 21.14 6.59 -2.73
C PHE A 28 20.67 5.44 -3.65
N LEU A 29 21.44 5.10 -4.69
CA LEU A 29 21.11 3.97 -5.57
C LEU A 29 21.08 2.65 -4.79
N MET A 30 22.03 2.46 -3.87
CA MET A 30 22.05 1.30 -2.97
C MET A 30 20.82 1.24 -2.06
N TYR A 31 20.42 2.38 -1.49
CA TYR A 31 19.19 2.48 -0.71
C TYR A 31 17.94 2.11 -1.53
N LEU A 32 17.83 2.57 -2.77
CA LEU A 32 16.70 2.23 -3.64
C LEU A 32 16.63 0.73 -3.92
N LEU A 33 17.78 0.08 -4.12
CA LEU A 33 17.86 -1.37 -4.30
C LEU A 33 17.39 -2.12 -3.04
N ASP A 34 17.88 -1.72 -1.87
CA ASP A 34 17.49 -2.33 -0.59
C ASP A 34 15.99 -2.12 -0.29
N ARG A 35 15.49 -0.90 -0.49
CA ARG A 35 14.07 -0.57 -0.34
C ARG A 35 13.18 -1.43 -1.23
N SER A 36 13.53 -1.58 -2.50
CA SER A 36 12.73 -2.39 -3.44
C SER A 36 12.67 -3.86 -3.05
N ARG A 37 13.74 -4.40 -2.45
CA ARG A 37 13.77 -5.77 -1.90
C ARG A 37 12.87 -5.87 -0.67
N LYS A 38 12.96 -4.91 0.25
CA LYS A 38 12.11 -4.88 1.46
C LYS A 38 10.63 -4.75 1.12
N GLU A 39 10.26 -3.88 0.19
CA GLU A 39 8.87 -3.74 -0.26
C GLU A 39 8.36 -5.04 -0.88
N ARG A 40 9.16 -5.72 -1.74
CA ARG A 40 8.79 -7.04 -2.27
C ARG A 40 8.58 -8.08 -1.17
N MET A 41 9.50 -8.16 -0.21
CA MET A 41 9.39 -9.09 0.93
C MET A 41 8.18 -8.77 1.84
N VAL A 42 7.72 -7.51 1.91
CA VAL A 42 6.50 -7.15 2.65
C VAL A 42 5.27 -7.67 1.91
N TRP A 43 5.18 -7.46 0.59
CA TRP A 43 4.05 -7.94 -0.19
C TRP A 43 4.01 -9.46 -0.32
N GLU A 44 5.17 -10.12 -0.46
CA GLU A 44 5.28 -11.59 -0.47
C GLU A 44 4.83 -12.22 0.86
N ARG A 45 4.97 -11.51 1.99
CA ARG A 45 4.47 -11.96 3.31
C ARG A 45 2.98 -11.74 3.53
N ILE A 46 2.35 -10.83 2.79
CA ILE A 46 0.91 -10.56 2.91
C ILE A 46 0.07 -11.59 2.13
N ASP A 47 0.69 -12.29 1.18
CA ASP A 47 0.04 -13.37 0.40
C ASP A 47 -0.08 -14.68 1.22
N GLU A 48 0.68 -14.81 2.31
CA GLU A 48 0.42 -15.80 3.35
C GLU A 48 -0.85 -15.36 4.10
N THR A 49 -2.00 -15.84 3.63
CA THR A 49 -3.23 -15.75 4.42
C THR A 49 -2.97 -16.53 5.69
N ASP A 50 -2.81 -15.84 6.82
CA ASP A 50 -2.82 -16.50 8.12
C ASP A 50 -4.08 -17.37 8.17
N GLU A 51 -3.93 -18.69 8.33
CA GLU A 51 -5.04 -19.64 8.53
C GLU A 51 -5.73 -19.44 9.89
N GLU A 52 -5.64 -18.23 10.45
CA GLU A 52 -6.16 -17.90 11.75
C GLU A 52 -7.68 -17.76 11.63
N THR A 53 -8.38 -18.76 12.14
CA THR A 53 -9.83 -18.73 12.21
C THR A 53 -10.25 -17.63 13.19
N LEU A 54 -11.31 -16.89 12.84
CA LEU A 54 -11.94 -15.92 13.74
C LEU A 54 -12.05 -16.47 15.16
N THR A 55 -11.64 -15.66 16.13
CA THR A 55 -11.87 -15.94 17.55
C THR A 55 -13.38 -15.99 17.84
N GLU A 56 -13.76 -16.58 18.96
CA GLU A 56 -15.18 -16.68 19.33
C GLU A 56 -15.84 -15.29 19.49
N GLU A 57 -15.10 -14.32 20.01
CA GLU A 57 -15.56 -12.94 20.15
C GLU A 57 -15.79 -12.28 18.78
N GLU A 58 -14.87 -12.46 17.83
CA GLU A 58 -15.02 -11.93 16.47
C GLU A 58 -16.16 -12.62 15.71
N ARG A 59 -16.37 -13.93 15.93
CA ARG A 59 -17.52 -14.65 15.39
C ARG A 59 -18.83 -14.09 15.95
N GLN A 60 -18.87 -13.82 17.25
CA GLN A 60 -20.04 -13.24 17.90
C GLN A 60 -20.32 -11.82 17.40
N GLN A 61 -19.28 -11.00 17.21
CA GLN A 61 -19.41 -9.66 16.62
C GLN A 61 -19.90 -9.73 15.18
N LEU A 62 -19.36 -10.64 14.36
CA LEU A 62 -19.76 -10.81 12.96
C LEU A 62 -21.22 -11.26 12.83
N GLN A 63 -21.70 -12.07 13.77
CA GLN A 63 -23.08 -12.55 13.83
C GLN A 63 -24.03 -11.59 14.57
N SER A 64 -23.50 -10.50 15.12
CA SER A 64 -24.31 -9.53 15.83
C SER A 64 -24.99 -8.58 14.84
N ASP A 65 -26.28 -8.33 15.04
CA ASP A 65 -27.01 -7.26 14.33
C ASP A 65 -26.75 -5.88 14.97
N GLU A 66 -25.96 -5.82 16.04
CA GLU A 66 -25.67 -4.61 16.80
C GLU A 66 -24.75 -3.67 16.00
N GLY A 67 -25.18 -2.42 15.82
CA GLY A 67 -24.47 -1.44 14.99
C GLY A 67 -24.83 -1.46 13.50
N TYR A 68 -25.63 -2.43 13.04
CA TYR A 68 -26.27 -2.35 11.73
C TYR A 68 -27.50 -1.45 11.81
N ILE A 69 -27.65 -0.61 10.79
CA ILE A 69 -28.85 0.20 10.58
C ILE A 69 -29.52 -0.24 9.31
N THR A 70 -30.85 -0.14 9.28
CA THR A 70 -31.60 -0.44 8.06
C THR A 70 -31.28 0.58 6.97
N GLY A 71 -31.41 0.18 5.69
CA GLY A 71 -31.23 1.11 4.56
C GLY A 71 -32.14 2.35 4.65
N GLY A 72 -33.33 2.20 5.24
CA GLY A 72 -34.25 3.31 5.49
C GLY A 72 -33.79 4.26 6.61
N GLU A 73 -33.08 3.77 7.62
CA GLU A 73 -32.46 4.60 8.66
C GLU A 73 -31.26 5.37 8.10
N ALA A 74 -30.38 4.70 7.36
CA ALA A 74 -29.26 5.33 6.66
C ALA A 74 -29.74 6.41 5.67
N LYS A 75 -30.82 6.14 4.92
CA LYS A 75 -31.42 7.13 4.01
C LYS A 75 -31.85 8.40 4.73
N ARG A 76 -32.47 8.27 5.91
CA ARG A 76 -32.90 9.41 6.73
C ARG A 76 -31.73 10.17 7.34
N GLU A 77 -30.74 9.46 7.86
CA GLU A 77 -29.59 10.05 8.54
C GLU A 77 -28.67 10.82 7.58
N PHE A 78 -28.44 10.27 6.37
CA PHE A 78 -27.56 10.87 5.37
C PHE A 78 -28.30 11.71 4.31
N GLY A 79 -29.63 11.85 4.42
CA GLY A 79 -30.43 12.63 3.47
C GLY A 79 -30.41 12.08 2.04
N LEU A 80 -30.31 10.76 1.87
CA LEU A 80 -30.17 10.13 0.56
C LEU A 80 -31.51 10.16 -0.20
N GLN A 81 -31.43 10.46 -1.49
CA GLN A 81 -32.61 10.49 -2.37
C GLN A 81 -32.95 9.11 -2.95
N VAL A 82 -32.02 8.15 -2.85
CA VAL A 82 -32.15 6.78 -3.34
C VAL A 82 -32.36 5.82 -2.18
N ASP A 83 -33.12 4.75 -2.41
CA ASP A 83 -33.20 3.65 -1.46
C ASP A 83 -31.92 2.82 -1.56
N LEU A 84 -31.34 2.51 -0.41
CA LEU A 84 -30.23 1.57 -0.31
C LEU A 84 -30.80 0.14 -0.39
N PRO A 85 -30.13 -0.78 -1.11
CA PRO A 85 -30.56 -2.16 -1.26
C PRO A 85 -30.62 -2.92 0.07
#